data_AF-A0A961BRL0-F1
#
_entry.id   AF-A0A961BRL0-F1
#
_cell.length_a   1.000
_cell.length_b   1.000
_cell.length_c   1.000
_cell.angle_alpha   90.00
_cell.angle_beta   90.00
_cell.angle_gamma   90.00
#
_symmetry.space_group_name_H-M   'P 1'
#
loop_
_entity.id
_entity.type
_entity.pdbx_description
1 polymer ?
#
loop_
_entity_poly.entity_id
_entity_poly.type
_entity_poly.pdbx_seq_one_letter_code
_entity_poly.pdbx_strand_id
1 'polypeptide(L)'
;MTRPLPLRADQPPDDATVVLRAGVMAAATIRRSAERTFDAYAVYGISVEGVIDETVLDACRHSERIANYRQIRLSTFGRVRNAGFALLATFEHPHFTIVLPDLSELTVARLGNCFDDPIPNPAASPPG
;
A
#
# COMPACT_ATOMS: atom_id res chain seq x y z
N MET A 1 14.85 -18.20 -7.94
CA MET A 1 13.59 -18.90 -8.19
C MET A 1 12.46 -18.01 -7.73
N THR A 2 11.57 -17.61 -8.64
CA THR A 2 10.38 -16.81 -8.34
C THR A 2 9.37 -17.66 -7.58
N ARG A 3 8.73 -17.09 -6.55
CA ARG A 3 7.70 -17.77 -5.74
C ARG A 3 6.32 -17.28 -6.15
N PRO A 4 5.26 -18.09 -6.05
CA PRO A 4 3.90 -17.57 -6.22
C PRO A 4 3.60 -16.51 -5.16
N LEU A 5 2.87 -15.46 -5.55
CA LEU A 5 2.36 -14.47 -4.62
C LEU A 5 1.29 -15.14 -3.72
N PRO A 6 1.46 -15.15 -2.39
CA PRO A 6 0.47 -15.74 -1.49
C PRO A 6 -0.81 -14.91 -1.52
N LEU A 7 -1.95 -15.55 -1.81
CA LEU A 7 -3.26 -14.90 -1.90
C LEU A 7 -4.18 -15.37 -0.77
N ARG A 8 -5.00 -14.44 -0.29
CA ARG A 8 -6.14 -14.70 0.60
C ARG A 8 -7.44 -14.29 -0.11
N ALA A 9 -8.57 -14.65 0.49
CA ALA A 9 -9.89 -14.35 -0.06
C ALA A 9 -10.50 -13.01 0.41
N ASP A 10 -9.80 -12.23 1.25
CA ASP A 10 -10.35 -10.99 1.80
C ASP A 10 -10.71 -9.99 0.70
N GLN A 11 -11.93 -9.46 0.78
CA GLN A 11 -12.39 -8.36 -0.08
C GLN A 11 -13.04 -7.26 0.77
N PRO A 12 -12.24 -6.30 1.27
CA PRO A 12 -12.78 -5.17 2.02
C PRO A 12 -13.72 -4.31 1.16
N PRO A 13 -14.71 -3.66 1.80
CA PRO A 13 -15.63 -2.76 1.12
C PRO A 13 -14.88 -1.54 0.56
N ASP A 14 -15.47 -0.86 -0.41
CA ASP A 14 -14.81 0.23 -1.14
C ASP A 14 -14.45 1.44 -0.27
N ASP A 15 -15.17 1.65 0.83
CA ASP A 15 -14.94 2.74 1.79
C ASP A 15 -13.88 2.39 2.87
N ALA A 16 -13.44 1.12 2.94
CA ALA A 16 -12.34 0.75 3.83
C ALA A 16 -11.07 1.53 3.48
N THR A 17 -10.26 1.86 4.49
CA THR A 17 -9.05 2.66 4.31
C THR A 17 -7.87 1.78 3.88
N VAL A 18 -7.05 2.31 2.98
CA VAL A 18 -5.75 1.75 2.58
C VAL A 18 -4.65 2.65 3.09
N VAL A 19 -3.67 2.08 3.79
CA VAL A 19 -2.47 2.78 4.26
C VAL A 19 -1.30 2.42 3.36
N LEU A 20 -0.78 3.43 2.66
CA LEU A 20 0.50 3.33 1.98
C LEU A 20 1.63 3.72 2.93
N ARG A 21 2.59 2.81 3.03
CA ARG A 21 3.80 2.94 3.86
C ARG A 21 4.77 3.98 3.29
N ALA A 22 5.62 4.50 4.17
CA ALA A 22 6.69 5.46 3.88
C ALA A 22 6.30 6.87 3.43
N GLY A 23 5.04 7.15 3.08
CA GLY A 23 4.57 8.49 2.68
C GLY A 23 5.18 9.05 1.37
N VAL A 24 6.24 8.41 0.87
CA VAL A 24 7.00 8.81 -0.32
C VAL A 24 6.42 8.15 -1.56
N MET A 25 5.76 8.96 -2.38
CA MET A 25 5.23 8.59 -3.70
C MET A 25 6.15 9.06 -4.85
N ALA A 26 7.45 9.23 -4.58
CA ALA A 26 8.42 9.55 -5.62
C ALA A 26 8.52 8.40 -6.62
N ALA A 27 8.47 8.71 -7.92
CA ALA A 27 8.38 7.71 -8.98
C ALA A 27 9.50 6.67 -8.93
N ALA A 28 10.73 7.09 -8.65
CA ALA A 28 11.88 6.20 -8.49
C ALA A 28 11.71 5.21 -7.32
N THR A 29 11.08 5.63 -6.22
CA THR A 29 10.81 4.76 -5.06
C THR A 29 9.72 3.75 -5.39
N ILE A 30 8.66 4.15 -6.11
CA ILE A 30 7.61 3.25 -6.57
C ILE A 30 8.17 2.20 -7.52
N ARG A 31 8.93 2.60 -8.53
CA ARG A 31 9.57 1.66 -9.48
C ARG A 31 10.46 0.65 -8.78
N ARG A 32 11.39 1.12 -7.95
CA ARG A 32 12.28 0.24 -7.18
C ARG A 32 11.51 -0.73 -6.28
N SER A 33 10.40 -0.31 -5.70
CA SER A 33 9.59 -1.18 -4.83
C SER A 33 8.84 -2.23 -5.65
N ALA A 34 8.27 -1.84 -6.80
CA ALA A 34 7.60 -2.75 -7.71
C ALA A 34 8.56 -3.76 -8.36
N GLU A 35 9.75 -3.34 -8.75
CA GLU A 35 10.82 -4.20 -9.27
C GLU A 35 11.23 -5.26 -8.25
N ARG A 36 11.43 -4.87 -6.98
CA ARG A 36 11.72 -5.83 -5.90
C ARG A 36 10.61 -6.87 -5.72
N THR A 37 9.35 -6.46 -5.84
CA THR A 37 8.21 -7.39 -5.79
C THR A 37 8.21 -8.30 -7.02
N PHE A 38 8.54 -7.77 -8.20
CA PHE A 38 8.62 -8.54 -9.44
C PHE A 38 9.72 -9.61 -9.38
N ASP A 39 10.91 -9.28 -8.88
CA ASP A 39 12.00 -10.24 -8.73
C ASP A 39 11.61 -11.43 -7.84
N ALA A 40 10.79 -11.17 -6.81
CA ALA A 40 10.35 -12.20 -5.87
C ALA A 40 9.12 -13.00 -6.38
N TYR A 41 8.17 -12.34 -7.05
CA TYR A 41 6.83 -12.86 -7.30
C TYR A 41 6.33 -12.76 -8.75
N ALA A 42 7.15 -12.24 -9.67
CA ALA A 42 6.79 -11.95 -11.07
C ALA A 42 5.57 -11.01 -11.24
N VAL A 43 5.33 -10.14 -10.26
CA VAL A 43 4.27 -9.13 -10.30
C VAL A 43 4.84 -7.78 -9.86
N TYR A 44 4.58 -6.72 -10.61
CA TYR A 44 4.86 -5.35 -10.17
C TYR A 44 3.86 -4.97 -9.08
N GLY A 45 4.28 -5.05 -7.83
CA GLY A 45 3.40 -4.87 -6.69
C GLY A 45 3.87 -3.82 -5.70
N ILE A 46 2.95 -3.00 -5.22
CA ILE A 46 3.15 -2.07 -4.11
C ILE A 46 2.38 -2.59 -2.90
N SER A 47 3.11 -2.89 -1.83
CA SER A 47 2.57 -3.39 -0.57
C SER A 47 1.97 -2.26 0.27
N VAL A 48 0.72 -2.45 0.66
CA VAL A 48 -0.10 -1.57 1.50
C VAL A 48 -0.76 -2.39 2.62
N GLU A 49 -1.34 -1.72 3.61
CA GLU A 49 -2.17 -2.38 4.61
C GLU A 49 -3.61 -1.85 4.54
N GLY A 50 -4.57 -2.75 4.74
CA GLY A 50 -5.97 -2.36 4.95
C GLY A 50 -6.20 -1.99 6.40
N VAL A 51 -7.00 -0.95 6.65
CA VAL A 51 -7.53 -0.65 7.97
C VAL A 51 -8.95 -1.17 7.98
N ILE A 52 -9.17 -2.26 8.72
CA ILE A 52 -10.41 -3.05 8.71
C ILE A 52 -10.84 -3.21 10.16
N ASP A 53 -12.08 -2.83 10.46
CA ASP A 53 -12.68 -2.92 11.80
C ASP A 53 -11.90 -2.20 12.93
N GLU A 54 -11.02 -1.27 12.58
CA GLU A 54 -10.24 -0.45 13.52
C GLU A 54 -10.01 0.98 13.01
N THR A 55 -9.44 1.83 13.87
CA THR A 55 -9.06 3.20 13.46
C THR A 55 -7.70 3.21 12.78
N VAL A 56 -7.42 4.23 11.96
CA VAL A 56 -6.09 4.43 11.35
C VAL A 56 -5.00 4.53 12.43
N LEU A 57 -5.28 5.16 13.56
CA LEU A 57 -4.33 5.28 14.67
C LEU A 57 -3.99 3.91 15.25
N ASP A 58 -4.99 3.07 15.50
CA ASP A 58 -4.80 1.72 16.06
C ASP A 58 -4.04 0.84 15.07
N ALA A 59 -4.41 0.85 13.78
CA ALA A 59 -3.71 0.12 12.74
C ALA A 59 -2.22 0.52 12.66
N CYS A 60 -1.94 1.82 12.75
CA CYS A 60 -0.56 2.33 12.74
C CYS A 60 0.23 1.93 14.00
N ARG A 61 -0.43 1.75 15.15
CA ARG A 61 0.19 1.30 16.40
C ARG A 61 0.46 -0.21 16.41
N HIS A 62 -0.48 -1.00 15.91
CA HIS A 62 -0.40 -2.46 15.93
C HIS A 62 0.50 -3.01 14.81
N SER A 63 0.61 -2.29 13.70
CA SER A 63 1.40 -2.75 12.56
C SER A 63 2.89 -2.44 12.72
N GLU A 64 3.69 -3.48 12.96
CA GLU A 64 5.16 -3.40 12.89
C GLU A 64 5.66 -2.92 11.52
N ARG A 65 4.85 -3.13 10.46
CA ARG A 65 5.18 -2.70 9.09
C ARG A 65 4.90 -1.22 8.86
N ILE A 66 4.12 -0.55 9.72
CA ILE A 66 3.83 0.88 9.62
C ILE A 66 4.61 1.68 10.67
N ALA A 67 4.77 1.14 11.88
CA ALA A 67 5.32 1.82 13.05
C ALA A 67 6.67 2.51 12.79
N ASN A 68 7.52 1.94 11.92
CA ASN A 68 8.84 2.47 11.61
C ASN A 68 8.85 3.67 10.63
N TYR A 69 7.71 4.04 10.05
CA TYR A 69 7.63 5.14 9.09
C TYR A 69 7.18 6.44 9.76
N ARG A 70 7.81 7.56 9.38
CA ARG A 70 7.47 8.90 9.90
C ARG A 70 6.20 9.49 9.27
N GLN A 71 5.90 9.09 8.04
CA GLN A 71 4.75 9.58 7.29
C GLN A 71 4.06 8.40 6.61
N ILE A 72 2.75 8.56 6.44
CA ILE A 72 1.89 7.64 5.71
C ILE A 72 1.04 8.43 4.72
N ARG A 73 0.47 7.73 3.74
CA ARG A 73 -0.61 8.27 2.91
C ARG A 73 -1.82 7.36 3.02
N LEU A 74 -2.99 7.97 2.94
CA LEU A 74 -4.26 7.28 3.01
C LEU A 74 -4.91 7.23 1.63
N SER A 75 -5.66 6.17 1.41
CA SER A 75 -6.60 6.03 0.31
C SER A 75 -7.80 5.20 0.79
N THR A 76 -8.67 4.84 -0.14
CA THR A 76 -9.77 3.89 0.08
C THR A 76 -9.66 2.77 -0.95
N PHE A 77 -10.13 1.56 -0.61
CA PHE A 77 -10.16 0.43 -1.56
C PHE A 77 -10.85 0.81 -2.89
N GLY A 78 -11.97 1.53 -2.82
CA GLY A 78 -12.74 2.00 -3.96
C GLY A 78 -11.96 2.95 -4.87
N ARG A 79 -11.27 3.97 -4.31
CA ARG A 79 -10.40 4.87 -5.10
C ARG A 79 -9.35 4.10 -5.91
N VAL A 80 -8.66 3.15 -5.27
CA VAL A 80 -7.62 2.35 -5.92
C VAL A 80 -8.20 1.47 -7.02
N ARG A 81 -9.33 0.79 -6.75
CA ARG A 81 -10.04 -0.05 -7.74
C ARG A 81 -10.58 0.77 -8.91
N ASN A 82 -11.20 1.92 -8.64
CA ASN A 82 -11.74 2.84 -9.66
C ASN A 82 -10.66 3.45 -10.56
N ALA A 83 -9.42 3.57 -10.06
CA ALA A 83 -8.27 3.93 -10.86
C ALA A 83 -7.72 2.78 -11.74
N GLY A 84 -8.38 1.62 -11.73
CA GLY A 84 -8.07 0.46 -12.56
C GLY A 84 -6.95 -0.44 -12.00
N PHE A 85 -6.59 -0.30 -10.73
CA PHE A 85 -5.60 -1.18 -10.10
C PHE A 85 -6.27 -2.39 -9.42
N ALA A 86 -5.68 -3.56 -9.58
CA ALA A 86 -6.04 -4.71 -8.76
C ALA A 86 -5.43 -4.56 -7.37
N LEU A 87 -6.24 -4.80 -6.34
CA LEU A 87 -5.82 -4.74 -4.94
C LEU A 87 -6.07 -6.11 -4.30
N LEU A 88 -5.01 -6.89 -4.16
CA LEU A 88 -5.07 -8.31 -3.78
C LEU A 88 -4.74 -8.48 -2.30
N ALA A 89 -5.54 -9.27 -1.58
CA ALA A 89 -5.22 -9.69 -0.22
C ALA A 89 -4.03 -10.66 -0.24
N THR A 90 -2.89 -10.25 0.31
CA THR A 90 -1.62 -10.99 0.16
C THR A 90 -0.87 -11.15 1.47
N PHE A 91 -0.17 -12.27 1.66
CA PHE A 91 0.56 -12.65 2.88
C PHE A 91 -0.35 -12.82 4.11
N GLU A 92 0.01 -12.28 5.28
CA GLU A 92 -0.80 -12.26 6.50
C GLU A 92 -1.68 -11.01 6.57
N HIS A 93 -2.86 -11.13 7.17
CA HIS A 93 -3.75 -9.98 7.42
C HIS A 93 -3.01 -8.90 8.26
N PRO A 94 -3.19 -7.59 7.99
CA PRO A 94 -4.07 -6.96 7.01
C PRO A 94 -3.35 -6.55 5.70
N HIS A 95 -2.33 -7.29 5.26
CA HIS A 95 -1.52 -6.88 4.11
C HIS A 95 -2.24 -7.04 2.76
N PHE A 96 -2.11 -6.05 1.87
CA PHE A 96 -2.56 -6.09 0.49
C PHE A 96 -1.45 -5.67 -0.48
N THR A 97 -1.57 -6.11 -1.73
CA THR A 97 -0.70 -5.69 -2.84
C THR A 97 -1.52 -4.99 -3.90
N ILE A 98 -1.16 -3.73 -4.20
CA ILE A 98 -1.61 -3.02 -5.40
C ILE A 98 -0.78 -3.53 -6.57
N VAL A 99 -1.42 -4.09 -7.58
CA VAL A 99 -0.76 -4.58 -8.79
C VAL A 99 -0.71 -3.47 -9.83
N LEU A 100 0.50 -3.19 -10.31
CA LEU A 100 0.74 -2.25 -11.40
C LEU A 100 0.81 -3.01 -12.74
N PRO A 101 0.14 -2.52 -13.80
CA PRO A 101 0.21 -3.14 -15.12
C PRO A 101 1.60 -2.98 -15.77
N ASP A 102 2.29 -1.87 -15.46
CA ASP A 102 3.61 -1.51 -15.96
C ASP A 102 4.28 -0.48 -15.02
N LEU A 103 5.49 -0.05 -15.37
CA LEU A 103 6.25 0.97 -14.63
C LEU A 103 6.31 2.34 -15.32
N SER A 104 5.40 2.59 -16.28
CA SER A 104 5.34 3.85 -17.02
C SER A 104 5.07 5.05 -16.10
N GLU A 105 5.47 6.25 -16.51
CA GLU A 105 5.14 7.48 -15.77
C GLU A 105 3.63 7.67 -15.61
N LEU A 106 2.83 7.28 -16.61
CA LEU A 106 1.37 7.36 -16.55
C LEU A 106 0.80 6.47 -15.44
N THR A 107 1.26 5.21 -15.34
CA THR A 107 0.83 4.28 -14.30
C THR A 107 1.22 4.79 -12.91
N VAL A 108 2.45 5.30 -12.76
CA VAL A 108 2.93 5.84 -11.48
C VAL A 108 2.16 7.10 -11.08
N ALA A 109 1.89 8.02 -12.00
CA ALA A 109 1.10 9.23 -11.74
C ALA A 109 -0.35 8.88 -11.36
N ARG A 110 -0.97 7.92 -12.07
CA ARG A 110 -2.32 7.42 -11.74
C ARG A 110 -2.37 6.81 -10.34
N LEU A 111 -1.36 6.04 -9.96
CA LEU A 111 -1.24 5.51 -8.60
C LEU A 111 -1.15 6.64 -7.58
N GLY A 112 -0.29 7.64 -7.82
CA GLY A 112 -0.13 8.80 -6.94
C GLY A 112 -1.45 9.53 -6.69
N ASN A 113 -2.26 9.72 -7.73
CA ASN A 113 -3.58 10.37 -7.65
C ASN A 113 -4.63 9.57 -6.85
N CYS A 114 -4.37 8.31 -6.51
CA CYS A 114 -5.26 7.53 -5.66
C CYS A 114 -5.12 7.90 -4.17
N PHE A 115 -3.98 8.49 -3.78
CA PHE A 115 -3.62 8.71 -2.39
C PHE A 115 -3.69 10.19 -2.02
N ASP A 116 -4.15 10.45 -0.80
CA ASP A 116 -4.12 11.78 -0.21
C ASP A 116 -2.67 12.25 0.04
N ASP A 117 -2.52 13.53 0.35
CA ASP A 117 -1.25 14.12 0.78
C ASP A 117 -0.66 13.40 2.01
N PRO A 118 0.68 13.39 2.16
CA PRO A 118 1.32 12.64 3.22
C PRO A 118 1.03 13.30 4.57
N ILE A 119 0.58 12.50 5.52
CA ILE A 119 0.37 12.92 6.91
C ILE A 119 1.46 12.34 7.81
N PRO A 120 1.78 12.98 8.95
CA PRO A 120 2.58 12.34 10.00
C PRO A 120 1.96 11.00 10.37
N ASN A 121 2.79 9.98 10.57
CA ASN A 121 2.31 8.71 11.09
C ASN A 121 1.71 8.95 12.50
N PRO A 122 0.41 8.68 12.73
CA PRO A 122 -0.23 8.92 14.01
C PRO A 122 0.39 8.13 15.18
N ALA A 123 1.09 7.03 14.89
CA ALA A 123 1.80 6.22 15.87
C ALA A 123 3.26 6.64 16.10
N ALA A 124 3.83 7.51 15.25
CA ALA A 124 5.19 7.99 15.46
C ALA A 124 5.23 8.88 16.72
N SER A 125 6.15 8.59 17.63
CA SER A 125 6.43 9.49 18.75
C SER A 125 6.80 10.88 18.21
N PRO A 126 6.35 11.97 18.85
CA PRO A 126 6.80 13.30 18.48
C PRO A 126 8.34 13.35 18.53
N PRO A 127 9.00 14.13 17.65
CA PRO A 127 10.44 14.32 17.76
C PRO A 127 10.74 14.89 19.15
N GLY A 128 11.53 14.15 19.92
CA GLY A 128 12.11 14.63 21.17
C GLY A 128 13.16 15.70 20.95
#